data_AF-A0A9E2X6J5-F1
#
_entry.id   AF-A0A9E2X6J5-F1
#
_cell.length_a   1.000
_cell.length_b   1.000
_cell.length_c   1.000
_cell.angle_alpha   90.00
_cell.angle_beta   90.00
_cell.angle_gamma   90.00
#
_symmetry.space_group_name_H-M   'P 1'
#
loop_
_entity.id
_entity.type
_entity.pdbx_description
1 polymer ?
#
loop_
_entity_poly.entity_id
_entity_poly.type
_entity_poly.pdbx_seq_one_letter_code
_entity_poly.pdbx_strand_id
1 'polypeptide(L)'
;EHSSGASLRRGGLTKAGNSAVRRLLIEAAWCYRFPARVSRELRLRQEEQPRPIREIAWKAQLRLCARYRKLARSSKPANVVTAAIARELAGFIWAIARRVPPAAS
;
A
#
# COMPACT_ATOMS: atom_id res chain seq x y z
N GLU A 1 4.66 -16.94 31.36
CA GLU A 1 5.18 -15.98 30.36
C GLU A 1 4.23 -15.96 29.16
N HIS A 2 3.59 -14.83 28.88
CA HIS A 2 2.78 -14.64 27.68
C HIS A 2 3.26 -13.34 27.04
N SER A 3 4.13 -13.46 26.04
CA SER A 3 4.58 -12.33 25.24
C SER A 3 3.40 -11.80 24.43
N SER A 4 2.72 -10.79 24.97
CA SER A 4 1.75 -9.97 24.27
C SER A 4 2.46 -9.20 23.16
N GLY A 5 2.56 -9.85 21.99
CA GLY A 5 3.16 -9.29 20.79
C GLY A 5 2.58 -7.91 20.49
N ALA A 6 3.47 -6.94 20.29
CA ALA A 6 3.18 -5.54 20.06
C ALA A 6 2.20 -5.33 18.87
N SER A 7 0.90 -5.32 19.17
CA SER A 7 -0.13 -4.99 18.20
C SER A 7 -0.12 -3.47 17.98
N LEU A 8 0.69 -3.02 17.02
CA LEU A 8 0.68 -1.64 16.55
C LEU A 8 -0.71 -1.29 15.98
N ARG A 9 -1.55 -0.64 16.79
CA ARG A 9 -2.80 -0.02 16.34
C ARG A 9 -2.48 1.21 15.50
N ARG A 10 -2.28 1.00 14.20
CA ARG A 10 -2.29 2.10 13.22
C ARG A 10 -3.74 2.58 13.11
N GLY A 11 -4.00 3.84 13.49
CA GLY A 11 -5.33 4.45 13.48
C GLY A 11 -6.05 4.34 12.12
N GLY A 12 -7.33 4.73 12.09
CA GLY A 12 -8.09 4.83 10.85
C GLY A 12 -7.44 5.80 9.86
N LEU A 13 -7.87 5.79 8.59
CA LEU A 13 -7.63 6.92 7.69
C LEU A 13 -8.31 8.13 8.34
N THR A 14 -7.55 8.97 9.03
CA THR A 14 -8.08 10.10 9.78
C THR A 14 -8.90 10.99 8.85
N LYS A 15 -10.06 11.49 9.32
CA LYS A 15 -10.80 12.52 8.58
C LYS A 15 -10.02 13.84 8.55
N ALA A 16 -9.19 14.08 9.57
CA ALA A 16 -8.18 15.13 9.60
C ALA A 16 -6.98 14.76 8.70
N GLY A 17 -6.70 15.59 7.70
CA GLY A 17 -5.66 15.37 6.69
C GLY A 17 -6.11 15.80 5.29
N ASN A 18 -5.20 15.73 4.31
CA ASN A 18 -5.49 16.12 2.93
C ASN A 18 -6.51 15.15 2.30
N SER A 19 -7.72 15.67 1.99
CA SER A 19 -8.82 14.91 1.40
C SER A 19 -8.49 14.35 0.02
N ALA A 20 -7.67 15.06 -0.76
CA ALA A 20 -7.21 14.62 -2.06
C ALA A 20 -6.26 13.42 -1.94
N VAL A 21 -5.33 13.43 -0.98
CA VAL A 21 -4.44 12.29 -0.71
C VAL A 21 -5.24 11.07 -0.30
N ARG A 22 -6.24 11.23 0.59
CA ARG A 22 -7.13 10.13 0.97
C ARG A 22 -7.87 9.56 -0.23
N ARG A 23 -8.44 10.42 -1.09
CA ARG A 23 -9.13 9.98 -2.31
C ARG A 23 -8.16 9.21 -3.21
N LEU A 24 -6.98 9.77 -3.47
CA LEU A 24 -5.95 9.12 -4.29
C LEU A 24 -5.57 7.73 -3.75
N LEU A 25 -5.36 7.60 -2.44
CA LEU A 25 -5.04 6.30 -1.82
C LEU A 25 -6.18 5.29 -1.96
N ILE A 26 -7.43 5.73 -1.85
CA ILE A 26 -8.61 4.86 -2.01
C ILE A 26 -8.76 4.41 -3.46
N GLU A 27 -8.61 5.31 -4.43
CA GLU A 27 -8.65 4.97 -5.86
C GLU A 27 -7.51 4.03 -6.24
N ALA A 28 -6.28 4.31 -5.78
CA ALA A 28 -5.15 3.41 -6.00
C ALA A 28 -5.36 2.04 -5.34
N ALA A 29 -5.98 2.01 -4.16
CA ALA A 29 -6.27 0.77 -3.44
C ALA A 29 -7.22 -0.15 -4.22
N TRP A 30 -8.14 0.41 -5.00
CA TRP A 30 -9.07 -0.35 -5.85
C TRP A 30 -8.33 -1.20 -6.90
N CYS A 31 -7.18 -0.76 -7.40
CA CYS A 31 -6.38 -1.49 -8.38
C CYS A 31 -5.84 -2.82 -7.84
N TYR A 32 -5.66 -2.97 -6.51
CA TYR A 32 -5.15 -4.22 -5.92
C TYR A 32 -6.19 -5.34 -5.84
N ARG A 33 -7.42 -5.12 -6.32
CA ARG A 33 -8.38 -6.21 -6.54
C ARG A 33 -7.93 -7.20 -7.62
N PHE A 34 -7.10 -6.71 -8.55
CA PHE A 34 -6.57 -7.49 -9.65
C PHE A 34 -5.31 -8.26 -9.24
N PRO A 35 -4.92 -9.32 -9.99
CA PRO A 35 -3.67 -10.04 -9.74
C PRO A 35 -2.44 -9.12 -9.77
N ALA A 36 -1.46 -9.40 -8.92
CA ALA A 36 -0.19 -8.68 -8.92
C ALA A 36 0.56 -8.94 -10.23
N ARG A 37 0.74 -7.89 -11.03
CA ARG A 37 1.44 -7.93 -12.32
C ARG A 37 2.21 -6.64 -12.50
N VAL A 38 3.39 -6.73 -13.13
CA VAL A 38 4.10 -5.56 -13.63
C VAL A 38 3.87 -5.52 -15.14
N SER A 39 3.11 -4.54 -15.62
CA SER A 39 2.92 -4.33 -17.06
C SER A 39 4.23 -3.87 -17.70
N ARG A 40 4.35 -4.00 -19.03
CA ARG A 40 5.52 -3.51 -19.77
C ARG A 40 5.80 -2.03 -19.47
N GLU A 41 4.75 -1.21 -19.51
CA GLU A 41 4.81 0.22 -19.18
C GLU A 41 5.35 0.46 -17.77
N LEU A 42 4.84 -0.27 -16.77
CA LEU A 42 5.28 -0.12 -15.39
C LEU A 42 6.72 -0.61 -15.19
N ARG A 43 7.14 -1.63 -15.93
CA ARG A 43 8.51 -2.13 -15.92
C ARG A 43 9.47 -1.06 -16.45
N LEU A 44 9.15 -0.44 -17.60
CA LEU A 44 9.97 0.63 -18.19
C LEU A 44 10.14 1.79 -17.19
N ARG A 45 9.06 2.25 -16.56
CA ARG A 45 9.14 3.31 -15.53
C ARG A 45 9.96 2.92 -14.29
N GLN A 46 10.05 1.63 -13.99
CA GLN A 46 10.83 1.12 -12.86
C GLN A 46 12.31 0.92 -13.20
N GLU A 47 12.70 0.90 -14.48
CA GLU A 47 14.10 0.65 -14.87
C GLU A 47 15.04 1.73 -14.33
N GLU A 48 14.58 2.97 -14.31
CA GLU A 48 15.32 4.13 -13.78
C GLU A 48 15.28 4.24 -12.25
N GLN A 49 14.52 3.37 -11.57
CA GLN A 49 14.35 3.44 -10.12
C GLN A 49 15.41 2.61 -9.37
N PRO A 50 15.94 3.12 -8.25
CA PRO A 50 16.84 2.36 -7.39
C PRO A 50 16.27 0.98 -7.00
N ARG A 51 17.13 -0.05 -7.05
CA ARG A 51 16.74 -1.43 -6.70
C ARG A 51 16.02 -1.55 -5.35
N PRO A 52 16.43 -0.87 -4.25
CA PRO A 52 15.72 -0.94 -2.98
C PRO A 52 14.26 -0.45 -3.05
N ILE A 53 13.97 0.53 -3.91
CA ILE A 53 12.62 1.07 -4.11
C ILE A 53 11.77 0.05 -4.89
N ARG A 54 12.33 -0.54 -5.95
CA ARG A 54 11.66 -1.58 -6.75
C ARG A 54 11.29 -2.80 -5.91
N GLU A 55 12.17 -3.22 -5.01
CA GLU A 55 11.91 -4.36 -4.11
C GLU A 55 10.77 -4.08 -3.13
N ILE A 56 10.72 -2.88 -2.55
CA ILE A 56 9.61 -2.47 -1.67
C ILE A 56 8.30 -2.40 -2.45
N ALA A 57 8.31 -1.80 -3.65
CA ALA A 57 7.14 -1.70 -4.52
C ALA A 57 6.60 -3.08 -4.92
N TRP A 58 7.48 -4.02 -5.27
CA TRP A 58 7.09 -5.39 -5.60
C TRP A 58 6.50 -6.13 -4.39
N LYS A 59 7.13 -6.00 -3.23
CA LYS A 59 6.61 -6.55 -1.96
C LYS A 59 5.22 -5.97 -1.63
N ALA A 60 5.01 -4.69 -1.89
CA ALA A 60 3.71 -4.04 -1.73
C ALA A 60 2.66 -4.68 -2.66
N GLN A 61 2.97 -4.80 -3.95
CA GLN A 61 2.06 -5.39 -4.94
C GLN A 61 1.57 -6.78 -4.52
N LEU A 62 2.51 -7.69 -4.22
CA LEU A 62 2.21 -9.06 -3.83
C LEU A 62 1.34 -9.11 -2.56
N ARG A 63 1.72 -8.34 -1.54
CA ARG A 63 1.02 -8.33 -0.26
C ARG A 63 -0.38 -7.74 -0.36
N LEU A 64 -0.54 -6.60 -1.02
CA LEU A 64 -1.81 -5.90 -1.11
C LEU A 64 -2.82 -6.69 -1.97
N CYS A 65 -2.40 -7.27 -3.09
CA CYS A 65 -3.26 -8.15 -3.90
C CYS A 65 -3.67 -9.42 -3.12
N ALA A 66 -2.74 -10.04 -2.38
CA ALA A 66 -3.07 -11.19 -1.54
C ALA A 66 -4.03 -10.82 -0.41
N ARG A 67 -3.82 -9.68 0.25
CA ARG A 67 -4.68 -9.21 1.34
C ARG A 67 -6.06 -8.82 0.85
N TYR A 68 -6.18 -8.16 -0.30
CA TYR A 68 -7.46 -7.84 -0.90
C TYR A 68 -8.27 -9.13 -1.11
N ARG A 69 -7.68 -10.13 -1.79
CA ARG A 69 -8.33 -11.43 -2.02
C ARG A 69 -8.72 -12.13 -0.73
N LYS A 70 -7.90 -12.04 0.32
CA LYS A 70 -8.21 -12.64 1.64
C LYS A 70 -9.43 -11.96 2.27
N LEU A 71 -9.45 -10.63 2.30
CA LEU A 71 -10.52 -9.86 2.94
C LEU A 71 -11.84 -9.92 2.16
N ALA A 72 -11.76 -9.90 0.82
CA ALA A 72 -12.92 -10.05 -0.06
C ALA A 72 -13.61 -11.41 0.12
N ARG A 73 -12.83 -12.47 0.40
CA ARG A 73 -13.37 -13.81 0.73
C ARG A 73 -14.04 -13.90 2.10
N SER A 74 -13.84 -12.93 2.98
CA SER A 74 -14.43 -12.91 4.34
C SER A 74 -15.77 -12.17 4.41
N SER A 75 -16.49 -12.04 3.28
CA SER A 75 -17.79 -11.34 3.17
C SER A 75 -17.78 -9.88 3.69
N LYS A 76 -16.61 -9.25 3.75
CA LYS A 76 -16.50 -7.85 4.15
C LYS A 76 -16.97 -6.94 3.00
N PRO A 77 -17.70 -5.85 3.28
CA PRO A 77 -18.07 -4.86 2.28
C PRO A 77 -16.83 -4.35 1.51
N ALA A 78 -16.96 -4.16 0.19
CA ALA A 78 -15.83 -3.79 -0.66
C ALA A 78 -15.16 -2.47 -0.23
N ASN A 79 -15.94 -1.49 0.23
CA ASN A 79 -15.43 -0.23 0.77
C ASN A 79 -14.53 -0.44 2.00
N VAL A 80 -14.88 -1.37 2.90
CA VAL A 80 -14.07 -1.72 4.09
C VAL A 80 -12.77 -2.40 3.67
N VAL A 81 -12.84 -3.30 2.68
CA VAL A 81 -11.65 -3.95 2.11
C VAL A 81 -10.72 -2.91 1.50
N THR A 82 -11.23 -2.06 0.60
CA THR A 82 -10.45 -1.00 -0.06
C THR A 82 -9.84 -0.04 0.97
N ALA A 83 -10.58 0.38 1.99
CA ALA A 83 -10.05 1.26 3.04
C ALA A 83 -8.93 0.58 3.86
N ALA A 84 -9.01 -0.73 4.10
CA ALA A 84 -7.94 -1.48 4.75
C ALA A 84 -6.68 -1.57 3.86
N ILE A 85 -6.86 -1.76 2.56
CA ILE A 85 -5.75 -1.80 1.58
C ILE A 85 -5.10 -0.42 1.44
N ALA A 86 -5.87 0.66 1.36
CA ALA A 86 -5.36 2.03 1.31
C ALA A 86 -4.49 2.39 2.54
N ARG A 87 -4.89 1.94 3.74
CA ARG A 87 -4.09 2.13 4.95
C ARG A 87 -2.75 1.41 4.89
N GLU A 88 -2.74 0.21 4.32
CA GLU A 88 -1.50 -0.54 4.18
C GLU A 88 -0.60 0.01 3.07
N LEU A 89 -1.20 0.46 1.96
CA LEU A 89 -0.52 1.17 0.87
C LEU A 89 0.24 2.40 1.39
N ALA A 90 -0.38 3.22 2.24
CA ALA A 90 0.28 4.37 2.85
C ALA A 90 1.56 3.97 3.62
N GLY A 91 1.55 2.81 4.29
CA GLY A 91 2.75 2.27 4.96
C GLY A 91 3.88 1.90 3.99
N PHE A 92 3.55 1.40 2.81
CA PHE A 92 4.54 1.12 1.76
C PHE A 92 5.08 2.40 1.13
N ILE A 93 4.23 3.40 0.90
CA ILE A 93 4.65 4.72 0.41
C ILE A 93 5.65 5.34 1.41
N TRP A 94 5.35 5.29 2.71
CA TRP A 94 6.27 5.75 3.74
C TRP A 94 7.58 4.98 3.75
N ALA A 95 7.54 3.64 3.57
CA ALA A 95 8.75 2.83 3.48
C ALA A 95 9.63 3.21 2.29
N ILE A 96 9.03 3.55 1.14
CA ILE A 96 9.75 4.07 -0.04
C ILE A 96 10.31 5.46 0.25
N ALA A 97 9.51 6.36 0.82
CA ALA A 97 9.93 7.73 1.14
C ALA A 97 11.16 7.74 2.06
N ARG A 98 11.30 6.77 2.98
CA ARG A 98 12.49 6.61 3.81
C ARG A 98 13.75 6.14 3.08
N ARG A 99 13.62 5.64 1.85
CA ARG A 99 14.75 5.23 0.99
C ARG A 99 15.16 6.32 0.00
N VAL A 100 14.33 7.34 -0.18
CA VAL A 100 14.61 8.48 -1.04
C VAL A 100 15.15 9.60 -0.16
N PRO A 101 16.38 10.11 -0.37
CA PRO A 101 16.84 11.31 0.31
C PRO A 101 15.87 12.46 -0.02
N PRO A 102 15.58 13.38 0.93
CA PRO A 102 14.85 14.59 0.57
C PRO A 102 15.63 15.29 -0.55
N ALA A 103 14.92 15.69 -1.62
CA ALA A 103 15.55 16.44 -2.70
C ALA A 103 16.25 17.66 -2.09
N ALA A 104 17.57 17.76 -2.30
CA ALA A 104 18.30 18.96 -1.91
C ALA A 104 17.63 20.14 -2.63
N SER A 105 17.11 21.08 -1.84
CA SER A 105 16.53 22.33 -2.33
C SER A 105 17.63 23.33 -2.65
#